data_AF-A0A924KKG3-F1
#
_entry.id   AF-A0A924KKG3-F1
#
_cell.length_a   1.000
_cell.length_b   1.000
_cell.length_c   1.000
_cell.angle_alpha   90.00
_cell.angle_beta   90.00
_cell.angle_gamma   90.00
#
_symmetry.space_group_name_H-M   'P 1'
#
loop_
_entity.id
_entity.type
_entity.pdbx_description
1 polymer ?
#
loop_
_entity_poly.entity_id
_entity_poly.type
_entity_poly.pdbx_seq_one_letter_code
_entity_poly.pdbx_strand_id
1 'polypeptide(L)'
;MPSQNPAEVAQRSSSLAPLKPAISGKNKSKKRLIVIVWMFEAMVIVLFLFAYFSIALLSSVRAYVEAEGHYSKGQKDAVYALARYVHYGQNEDYKNFLSNLAICQGDRQAREALEKAPPDVPAAYQGFLQARNHPDDIDGMIHVFLKLRKVPEIDQAIALWEAGDRHVEDLSQIGLRVHKAVLARTRSPAMTRNFLDELHDTNSLLTPLEVDFSATLGKVARKVKTLTVLAMLVGVSLLLSGAYVFSRRIVRKNEEAEHLLLDSRNQLQHVLQLAPLSMFIARAGDNAIVYANDHALAQFKIE
;
A
#
# COMPACT_ATOMS: atom_id res chain seq x y z
N MET A 1 37.08 -45.67 -62.82
CA MET A 1 36.10 -45.42 -61.74
C MET A 1 36.49 -46.31 -60.56
N PRO A 2 37.02 -45.79 -59.44
CA PRO A 2 37.25 -46.63 -58.27
C PRO A 2 35.91 -46.89 -57.59
N SER A 3 35.52 -48.16 -57.49
CA SER A 3 34.31 -48.58 -56.79
C SER A 3 34.47 -48.31 -55.29
N GLN A 4 33.78 -47.31 -54.77
CA GLN A 4 33.69 -47.12 -53.32
C GLN A 4 32.97 -48.33 -52.70
N ASN A 5 33.55 -48.88 -51.64
CA ASN A 5 33.09 -50.06 -50.95
C ASN A 5 31.69 -49.80 -50.33
N PRO A 6 30.65 -50.58 -50.65
CA PRO A 6 29.28 -50.36 -50.16
C PRO A 6 29.18 -50.32 -48.63
N ALA A 7 30.07 -51.03 -47.93
CA ALA A 7 30.08 -51.08 -46.46
C ALA A 7 30.54 -49.76 -45.82
N GLU A 8 31.42 -49.00 -46.48
CA GLU A 8 31.99 -47.76 -45.97
C GLU A 8 31.02 -46.57 -46.13
N VAL A 9 30.18 -46.63 -47.16
CA VAL A 9 29.08 -45.67 -47.39
C VAL A 9 27.95 -45.87 -46.36
N ALA A 10 27.60 -47.13 -46.07
CA ALA A 10 26.58 -47.48 -45.07
C ALA A 10 26.98 -47.07 -43.64
N GLN A 11 28.28 -47.15 -43.31
CA GLN A 11 28.79 -46.74 -42.01
C GLN A 11 28.78 -45.21 -41.83
N ARG A 12 29.08 -44.44 -42.90
CA ARG A 12 28.94 -42.96 -42.90
C ARG A 12 27.48 -42.48 -42.85
N SER A 13 26.54 -43.18 -43.47
CA SER A 13 25.12 -42.80 -43.37
C SER A 13 24.56 -42.99 -41.96
N SER A 14 25.13 -43.91 -41.17
CA SER A 14 24.69 -44.17 -39.79
C SER A 14 25.14 -43.13 -38.77
N SER A 15 26.11 -42.25 -39.11
CA SER A 15 26.60 -41.19 -38.22
C SER A 15 25.92 -39.83 -38.44
N LEU A 16 24.99 -39.72 -39.39
CA LEU A 16 24.27 -38.48 -39.66
C LEU A 16 22.99 -38.45 -38.83
N ALA A 17 22.99 -37.61 -37.78
CA ALA A 17 21.82 -37.41 -36.94
C ALA A 17 20.62 -36.92 -37.78
N PRO A 18 19.40 -37.44 -37.56
CA PRO A 18 18.23 -37.01 -38.31
C PRO A 18 17.95 -35.52 -38.07
N LEU A 19 17.63 -34.79 -39.14
CA LEU A 19 17.15 -33.41 -39.08
C LEU A 19 15.88 -33.37 -38.22
N LYS A 20 16.01 -32.87 -36.99
CA LYS A 20 14.87 -32.70 -36.06
C LYS A 20 13.91 -31.66 -36.64
N PRO A 21 12.60 -31.97 -36.73
CA PRO A 21 11.63 -31.02 -37.25
C PRO A 21 11.55 -29.80 -36.31
N ALA A 22 11.72 -28.60 -36.87
CA ALA A 22 11.61 -27.32 -36.18
C ALA A 22 10.16 -26.98 -35.80
N ILE A 23 9.43 -27.88 -35.14
CA ILE A 23 8.06 -27.63 -34.67
C ILE A 23 8.14 -27.26 -33.18
N SER A 24 8.68 -26.07 -32.89
CA SER A 24 8.66 -25.52 -31.52
C SER A 24 8.52 -23.98 -31.49
N GLY A 25 7.89 -23.37 -32.50
CA GLY A 25 7.61 -21.93 -32.51
C GLY A 25 6.32 -21.53 -31.77
N LYS A 26 5.19 -22.19 -32.08
CA LYS A 26 3.86 -21.80 -31.57
C LYS A 26 3.71 -21.84 -30.05
N ASN A 27 4.24 -22.87 -29.38
CA ASN A 27 4.12 -23.01 -27.91
C ASN A 27 5.03 -22.03 -27.13
N LYS A 28 6.16 -21.59 -27.71
CA LYS A 28 7.05 -20.63 -27.05
C LYS A 28 6.50 -19.21 -27.11
N SER A 29 5.82 -18.83 -28.18
CA SER A 29 5.14 -17.53 -28.32
C SER A 29 3.98 -17.37 -27.31
N LYS A 30 3.10 -18.38 -27.19
CA LYS A 30 1.99 -18.36 -26.21
C LYS A 30 2.47 -18.25 -24.76
N LYS A 31 3.50 -19.02 -24.37
CA LYS A 31 4.09 -18.94 -23.02
C LYS A 31 4.70 -17.56 -22.72
N ARG A 32 5.33 -16.92 -23.71
CA ARG A 32 5.90 -15.56 -23.55
C ARG A 32 4.82 -14.50 -23.36
N LEU A 33 3.75 -14.56 -24.15
CA LEU A 33 2.61 -13.65 -24.01
C LEU A 33 1.98 -13.77 -22.61
N ILE A 34 1.78 -15.01 -22.15
CA ILE A 34 1.27 -15.30 -20.79
C ILE A 34 2.18 -14.68 -19.71
N VAL A 35 3.51 -14.82 -19.82
CA VAL A 35 4.45 -14.22 -18.86
C VAL A 35 4.37 -12.69 -18.84
N ILE A 36 4.24 -12.04 -20.01
CA ILE A 36 4.10 -10.58 -20.08
C ILE A 36 2.80 -10.13 -19.41
N VAL A 37 1.69 -10.83 -19.67
CA VAL A 37 0.39 -10.52 -19.05
C VAL A 37 0.46 -10.69 -17.53
N TRP A 38 1.00 -11.80 -17.02
CA TRP A 38 1.15 -12.00 -15.58
C TRP A 38 2.09 -11.00 -14.90
N MET A 39 3.15 -10.56 -15.61
CA MET A 39 4.04 -9.52 -15.11
C MET A 39 3.31 -8.17 -15.00
N PHE A 40 2.49 -7.83 -16.00
CA PHE A 40 1.67 -6.62 -15.96
C PHE A 40 0.60 -6.69 -14.85
N GLU A 41 -0.04 -7.85 -14.68
CA GLU A 41 -1.00 -8.09 -13.60
C GLU A 41 -0.33 -7.93 -12.22
N ALA A 42 0.84 -8.53 -12.02
CA ALA A 42 1.61 -8.38 -10.79
C ALA A 42 1.98 -6.91 -10.52
N MET A 43 2.34 -6.16 -11.56
CA MET A 43 2.62 -4.72 -11.47
C MET A 43 1.40 -3.95 -10.97
N VAL A 44 0.22 -4.21 -11.56
CA VAL A 44 -1.05 -3.56 -11.16
C VAL A 44 -1.39 -3.90 -9.71
N ILE A 45 -1.27 -5.17 -9.31
CA ILE A 45 -1.55 -5.60 -7.94
C ILE A 45 -0.62 -4.91 -6.93
N VAL A 46 0.69 -4.83 -7.22
CA VAL A 46 1.66 -4.18 -6.32
C VAL A 46 1.34 -2.69 -6.18
N LEU A 47 1.03 -2.00 -7.28
CA LEU A 47 0.66 -0.59 -7.26
C LEU A 47 -0.66 -0.35 -6.51
N PHE A 48 -1.64 -1.22 -6.71
CA PHE A 48 -2.93 -1.16 -6.01
C PHE A 48 -2.75 -1.36 -4.50
N LEU A 49 -2.01 -2.39 -4.09
CA LEU A 49 -1.73 -2.64 -2.68
C LEU A 49 -0.99 -1.47 -2.05
N PHE A 50 0.03 -0.93 -2.73
CA PHE A 50 0.75 0.24 -2.26
C PHE A 50 -0.19 1.44 -2.08
N ALA A 51 -1.03 1.72 -3.08
CA ALA A 51 -2.03 2.79 -3.01
C ALA A 51 -3.00 2.60 -1.85
N TYR A 52 -3.52 1.38 -1.69
CA TYR A 52 -4.44 1.02 -0.62
C TYR A 52 -3.81 1.28 0.76
N PHE A 53 -2.60 0.77 1.02
CA PHE A 53 -1.92 0.99 2.29
C PHE A 53 -1.59 2.47 2.54
N SER A 54 -1.20 3.21 1.51
CA SER A 54 -0.95 4.65 1.66
C SER A 54 -2.22 5.45 1.98
N ILE A 55 -3.34 5.10 1.36
CA ILE A 55 -4.64 5.71 1.66
C ILE A 55 -5.07 5.38 3.08
N ALA A 56 -4.97 4.11 3.49
CA ALA A 56 -5.30 3.68 4.85
C ALA A 56 -4.46 4.42 5.91
N LEU A 57 -3.16 4.56 5.68
CA LEU A 57 -2.27 5.33 6.54
C LEU A 57 -2.67 6.82 6.62
N LEU A 58 -2.94 7.45 5.46
CA LEU A 58 -3.35 8.85 5.42
C LEU A 58 -4.71 9.08 6.10
N SER A 59 -5.65 8.14 5.95
CA SER A 59 -6.95 8.17 6.64
C SER A 59 -6.76 8.10 8.15
N SER A 60 -5.93 7.17 8.61
CA SER A 60 -5.63 7.00 10.04
C SER A 60 -4.99 8.25 10.68
N VAL A 61 -4.09 8.93 9.94
CA VAL A 61 -3.51 10.20 10.42
C VAL A 61 -4.54 11.33 10.46
N ARG A 62 -5.48 11.36 9.50
CA ARG A 62 -6.58 12.35 9.53
C ARG A 62 -7.56 12.09 10.65
N ALA A 63 -7.84 10.83 10.97
CA ALA A 63 -8.70 10.47 12.09
C ALA A 63 -8.20 11.07 13.41
N TYR A 64 -6.89 11.18 13.62
CA TYR A 64 -6.35 11.91 14.79
C TYR A 64 -6.62 13.42 14.78
N VAL A 65 -6.68 14.05 13.60
CA VAL A 65 -7.06 15.48 13.49
C VAL A 65 -8.55 15.65 13.80
N GLU A 66 -9.38 14.70 13.36
CA GLU A 66 -10.81 14.67 13.72
C GLU A 66 -11.01 14.39 15.22
N ALA A 67 -10.22 13.49 15.80
CA ALA A 67 -10.17 13.19 17.23
C ALA A 67 -9.86 14.44 18.06
N GLU A 68 -8.85 15.23 17.68
CA GLU A 68 -8.58 16.52 18.34
C GLU A 68 -9.78 17.46 18.25
N GLY A 69 -10.49 17.47 17.12
CA GLY A 69 -11.74 18.21 16.99
C GLY A 69 -12.82 17.78 17.98
N HIS A 70 -12.92 16.50 18.32
CA HIS A 70 -13.82 16.00 19.37
C HIS A 70 -13.31 16.36 20.77
N TYR A 71 -12.01 16.17 21.01
CA TYR A 71 -11.34 16.52 22.25
C TYR A 71 -11.55 17.99 22.61
N SER A 72 -11.22 18.91 21.70
CA SER A 72 -11.30 20.34 21.94
C SER A 72 -12.74 20.79 22.14
N LYS A 73 -13.71 20.27 21.37
CA LYS A 73 -15.14 20.56 21.62
C LYS A 73 -15.59 20.06 22.99
N GLY A 74 -15.24 18.82 23.35
CA GLY A 74 -15.54 18.24 24.66
C GLY A 74 -14.95 19.09 25.80
N GLN A 75 -13.69 19.50 25.66
CA GLN A 75 -13.01 20.37 26.60
C GLN A 75 -13.72 21.73 26.76
N LYS A 76 -14.03 22.43 25.66
CA LYS A 76 -14.73 23.73 25.73
C LYS A 76 -16.14 23.60 26.31
N ASP A 77 -16.89 22.57 25.90
CA ASP A 77 -18.23 22.32 26.41
C ASP A 77 -18.23 21.96 27.90
N ALA A 78 -17.20 21.24 28.36
CA ALA A 78 -16.98 20.98 29.79
C ALA A 78 -16.72 22.27 30.56
N VAL A 79 -15.80 23.13 30.09
CA VAL A 79 -15.53 24.43 30.71
C VAL A 79 -16.78 25.31 30.75
N TYR A 80 -17.53 25.36 29.65
CA TYR A 80 -18.79 26.12 29.58
C TYR A 80 -19.82 25.61 30.59
N ALA A 81 -20.05 24.30 30.64
CA ALA A 81 -20.99 23.70 31.57
C ALA A 81 -20.57 23.93 33.03
N LEU A 82 -19.27 23.81 33.34
CA LEU A 82 -18.77 24.06 34.68
C LEU A 82 -18.88 25.54 35.08
N ALA A 83 -18.60 26.47 34.18
CA ALA A 83 -18.79 27.91 34.42
C ALA A 83 -20.26 28.26 34.73
N ARG A 84 -21.22 27.63 34.02
CA ARG A 84 -22.64 27.75 34.35
C ARG A 84 -22.95 27.17 35.73
N TYR A 85 -22.41 26.00 36.03
CA TYR A 85 -22.61 25.35 37.32
C TYR A 85 -22.08 26.19 38.48
N VAL A 86 -20.92 26.83 38.30
CA VAL A 86 -20.34 27.79 39.25
C VAL A 86 -21.30 28.95 39.51
N HIS A 87 -22.07 29.42 38.53
CA HIS A 87 -23.02 30.52 38.68
C HIS A 87 -24.38 30.11 39.26
N TYR A 88 -24.96 29.04 38.74
CA TYR A 88 -26.36 28.69 38.98
C TYR A 88 -26.53 27.52 39.94
N GLY A 89 -25.51 26.70 40.15
CA GLY A 89 -25.57 25.52 41.00
C GLY A 89 -26.54 24.44 40.50
N GLN A 90 -26.90 24.44 39.22
CA GLN A 90 -27.83 23.47 38.65
C GLN A 90 -27.12 22.13 38.42
N ASN A 91 -27.63 21.04 39.02
CA ASN A 91 -27.02 19.72 38.88
C ASN A 91 -26.88 19.24 37.43
N GLU A 92 -27.73 19.73 36.52
CA GLU A 92 -27.65 19.40 35.10
C GLU A 92 -26.38 19.96 34.44
N ASP A 93 -25.97 21.17 34.81
CA ASP A 93 -24.71 21.76 34.33
C ASP A 93 -23.50 20.92 34.79
N TYR A 94 -23.54 20.36 36.01
CA TYR A 94 -22.47 19.49 36.50
C TYR A 94 -22.43 18.14 35.78
N LYS A 95 -23.59 17.53 35.48
CA LYS A 95 -23.63 16.31 34.66
C LYS A 95 -23.09 16.55 33.26
N ASN A 96 -23.45 17.68 32.65
CA ASN A 96 -22.93 18.08 31.35
C ASN A 96 -21.41 18.29 31.38
N PHE A 97 -20.88 18.90 32.44
CA PHE A 97 -19.44 18.99 32.66
C PHE A 97 -18.79 17.61 32.67
N LEU A 98 -19.28 16.67 33.49
CA LEU A 98 -18.72 15.32 33.59
C LEU A 98 -18.80 14.57 32.26
N SER A 99 -19.94 14.65 31.56
CA SER A 99 -20.13 13.96 30.29
C SER A 99 -19.23 14.49 29.17
N ASN A 100 -18.94 15.79 29.15
CA ASN A 100 -18.07 16.38 28.14
C ASN A 100 -16.59 16.17 28.48
N LEU A 101 -16.22 16.26 29.76
CA LEU A 101 -14.88 15.93 30.25
C LEU A 101 -14.50 14.47 29.97
N ALA A 102 -15.48 13.57 30.04
CA ALA A 102 -15.31 12.15 29.74
C ALA A 102 -14.80 11.88 28.32
N ILE A 103 -15.02 12.79 27.36
CA ILE A 103 -14.50 12.67 25.98
C ILE A 103 -12.97 12.72 26.02
N CYS A 104 -12.40 13.78 26.60
CA CYS A 104 -10.96 13.93 26.76
C CYS A 104 -10.34 12.81 27.62
N GLN A 105 -11.06 12.36 28.65
CA GLN A 105 -10.60 11.24 29.48
C GLN A 105 -10.59 9.91 28.72
N GLY A 106 -11.51 9.70 27.77
CA GLY A 106 -11.49 8.54 26.86
C GLY A 106 -10.24 8.52 25.99
N ASP A 107 -9.87 9.69 25.43
CA ASP A 107 -8.64 9.86 24.67
C ASP A 107 -7.41 9.55 25.55
N ARG A 108 -7.32 10.14 26.75
CA ARG A 108 -6.25 9.83 27.71
C ARG A 108 -6.16 8.34 28.01
N GLN A 109 -7.28 7.68 28.29
CA GLN A 109 -7.35 6.23 28.52
C GLN A 109 -6.77 5.47 27.32
N ALA A 110 -7.09 5.90 26.10
CA ALA A 110 -6.59 5.25 24.91
C ALA A 110 -5.06 5.38 24.78
N ARG A 111 -4.53 6.59 24.96
CA ARG A 111 -3.08 6.84 24.95
C ARG A 111 -2.36 6.00 26.01
N GLU A 112 -2.80 6.09 27.26
CA GLU A 112 -2.17 5.37 28.38
C GLU A 112 -2.24 3.84 28.17
N ALA A 113 -3.34 3.32 27.62
CA ALA A 113 -3.47 1.90 27.29
C ALA A 113 -2.49 1.44 26.21
N LEU A 114 -2.25 2.26 25.19
CA LEU A 114 -1.29 1.97 24.11
C LEU A 114 0.18 2.11 24.56
N GLU A 115 0.45 2.88 25.62
CA GLU A 115 1.79 3.05 26.18
C GLU A 115 2.21 1.95 27.17
N LYS A 116 1.29 1.07 27.56
CA LYS A 116 1.61 -0.10 28.39
C LYS A 116 2.54 -1.07 27.66
N ALA A 117 3.27 -1.87 28.45
CA ALA A 117 4.08 -2.99 27.96
C ALA A 117 3.59 -4.32 28.59
N PRO A 118 2.85 -5.18 27.86
CA PRO A 118 2.39 -5.01 26.47
C PRO A 118 1.24 -3.99 26.34
N PRO A 119 1.02 -3.42 25.14
CA PRO A 119 -0.11 -2.51 24.89
C PRO A 119 -1.47 -3.19 25.10
N ASP A 120 -2.40 -2.47 25.71
CA ASP A 120 -3.77 -2.93 25.99
C ASP A 120 -4.72 -2.43 24.88
N VAL A 121 -4.69 -3.12 23.74
CA VAL A 121 -5.45 -2.76 22.54
C VAL A 121 -6.97 -2.69 22.79
N PRO A 122 -7.60 -3.64 23.51
CA PRO A 122 -9.03 -3.55 23.81
C PRO A 122 -9.38 -2.32 24.65
N ALA A 123 -8.59 -1.99 25.68
CA ALA A 123 -8.83 -0.78 26.46
C ALA A 123 -8.63 0.48 25.63
N ALA A 124 -7.65 0.49 24.73
CA ALA A 124 -7.42 1.60 23.81
C ALA A 124 -8.62 1.84 22.88
N TYR A 125 -9.17 0.77 22.33
CA TYR A 125 -10.36 0.83 21.48
C TYR A 125 -11.56 1.44 22.23
N GLN A 126 -11.79 1.03 23.48
CA GLN A 126 -12.86 1.59 24.30
C GLN A 126 -12.64 3.07 24.63
N GLY A 127 -11.40 3.47 24.92
CA GLY A 127 -11.06 4.88 25.15
C GLY A 127 -11.36 5.75 23.92
N PHE A 128 -10.94 5.32 22.73
CA PHE A 128 -11.23 6.05 21.49
C PHE A 128 -12.73 6.11 21.16
N LEU A 129 -13.49 5.04 21.43
CA LEU A 129 -14.95 5.05 21.31
C LEU A 129 -15.60 6.07 22.27
N GLN A 130 -15.16 6.10 23.53
CA GLN A 130 -15.63 7.07 24.52
C GLN A 130 -15.33 8.50 24.09
N ALA A 131 -14.17 8.72 23.45
CA ALA A 131 -13.78 9.99 22.85
C ALA A 131 -14.54 10.34 21.55
N ARG A 132 -15.55 9.53 21.17
CA ARG A 132 -16.43 9.73 20.02
C ARG A 132 -15.76 9.59 18.65
N ASN A 133 -14.63 8.89 18.59
CA ASN A 133 -14.03 8.52 17.31
C ASN A 133 -14.90 7.49 16.57
N HIS A 134 -14.89 7.54 15.24
CA HIS A 134 -15.66 6.63 14.42
C HIS A 134 -15.05 5.20 14.49
N PRO A 135 -15.85 4.13 14.70
CA PRO A 135 -15.33 2.77 14.87
C PRO A 135 -14.40 2.29 13.74
N ASP A 136 -14.70 2.68 12.50
CA ASP A 136 -13.91 2.29 11.32
C ASP A 136 -12.50 2.92 11.28
N ASP A 137 -12.25 3.99 12.04
CA ASP A 137 -10.95 4.66 12.08
C ASP A 137 -10.06 4.17 13.23
N ILE A 138 -10.65 3.60 14.29
CA ILE A 138 -9.95 3.28 15.54
C ILE A 138 -8.81 2.28 15.34
N ASP A 139 -9.03 1.21 14.57
CA ASP A 139 -7.99 0.21 14.31
C ASP A 139 -6.79 0.83 13.57
N GLY A 140 -7.07 1.74 12.63
CA GLY A 140 -6.06 2.51 11.92
C GLY A 140 -5.28 3.44 12.86
N MET A 141 -5.98 4.15 13.74
CA MET A 141 -5.37 5.01 14.77
C MET A 141 -4.43 4.20 15.68
N ILE A 142 -4.90 3.08 16.22
CA ILE A 142 -4.10 2.18 17.06
C ILE A 142 -2.85 1.69 16.31
N HIS A 143 -3.01 1.28 15.05
CA HIS A 143 -1.89 0.83 14.23
C HIS A 143 -0.84 1.93 14.03
N VAL A 144 -1.28 3.16 13.73
CA VAL A 144 -0.40 4.32 13.57
C VAL A 144 0.35 4.61 14.87
N PHE A 145 -0.33 4.63 16.02
CA PHE A 145 0.30 4.88 17.31
C PHE A 145 1.41 3.86 17.58
N LEU A 146 1.11 2.57 17.46
CA LEU A 146 2.05 1.49 17.80
C LEU A 146 3.23 1.41 16.83
N LYS A 147 2.99 1.60 15.53
CA LYS A 147 4.04 1.45 14.50
C LYS A 147 4.87 2.71 14.29
N LEU A 148 4.29 3.88 14.51
CA LEU A 148 4.90 5.17 14.19
C LEU A 148 5.28 6.00 15.42
N ARG A 149 5.18 5.46 16.65
CA ARG A 149 5.65 6.13 17.89
C ARG A 149 7.08 6.68 17.80
N LYS A 150 7.96 6.01 17.05
CA LYS A 150 9.37 6.42 16.88
C LYS A 150 9.59 7.53 15.84
N VAL A 151 8.55 7.94 15.12
CA VAL A 151 8.63 9.06 14.18
C VAL A 151 8.61 10.36 14.99
N PRO A 152 9.63 11.22 14.90
CA PRO A 152 9.76 12.40 15.77
C PRO A 152 8.53 13.29 15.82
N GLU A 153 7.85 13.51 14.69
CA GLU A 153 6.64 14.34 14.66
C GLU A 153 5.43 13.68 15.32
N ILE A 154 5.31 12.35 15.24
CA ILE A 154 4.27 11.60 15.96
C ILE A 154 4.57 11.61 17.46
N ASP A 155 5.84 11.40 17.83
CA ASP A 155 6.30 11.45 19.21
C ASP A 155 6.01 12.81 19.86
N GLN A 156 6.30 13.89 19.13
CA GLN A 156 5.98 15.26 19.53
C GLN A 156 4.46 15.47 19.70
N ALA A 157 3.64 14.98 18.77
CA ALA A 157 2.18 15.10 18.90
C ALA A 157 1.68 14.39 20.16
N ILE A 158 2.19 13.20 20.47
CA ILE A 158 1.79 12.47 21.68
C ILE A 158 2.28 13.18 22.96
N ALA A 159 3.46 13.82 22.94
CA ALA A 159 3.92 14.62 24.06
C ALA A 159 3.02 15.86 24.32
N LEU A 160 2.51 16.49 23.26
CA LEU A 160 1.52 17.57 23.37
C LEU A 160 0.20 17.06 23.96
N TRP A 161 -0.24 15.88 23.53
CA TRP A 161 -1.42 15.22 24.08
C TRP A 161 -1.27 14.91 25.57
N GLU A 162 -0.15 14.31 25.99
CA GLU A 162 0.16 14.06 27.40
C GLU A 162 0.20 15.37 28.22
N ALA A 163 0.71 16.46 27.65
CA ALA A 163 0.66 17.77 28.29
C ALA A 163 -0.79 18.27 28.45
N GLY A 164 -1.63 18.10 27.43
CA GLY A 164 -3.06 18.44 27.49
C GLY A 164 -3.82 17.63 28.54
N ASP A 165 -3.52 16.33 28.66
CA ASP A 165 -4.14 15.43 29.65
C ASP A 165 -3.96 15.92 31.09
N ARG A 166 -2.82 16.56 31.39
CA ARG A 166 -2.56 17.16 32.72
C ARG A 166 -3.52 18.31 33.00
N HIS A 167 -3.77 19.18 32.02
CA HIS A 167 -4.71 20.30 32.21
C HIS A 167 -6.18 19.86 32.20
N VAL A 168 -6.52 18.76 31.51
CA VAL A 168 -7.83 18.13 31.66
C VAL A 168 -8.03 17.55 33.06
N GLU A 169 -6.97 17.01 33.67
CA GLU A 169 -7.00 16.62 35.09
C GLU A 169 -7.21 17.84 35.99
N ASP A 170 -6.54 18.97 35.73
CA ASP A 170 -6.78 20.22 36.47
C ASP A 170 -8.26 20.63 36.41
N LEU A 171 -8.90 20.55 35.23
CA LEU A 171 -10.34 20.80 35.07
C LEU A 171 -11.21 19.84 35.90
N SER A 172 -10.85 18.55 35.94
CA SER A 172 -11.51 17.55 36.80
C SER A 172 -11.48 17.98 38.27
N GLN A 173 -10.31 18.40 38.77
CA GLN A 173 -10.11 18.82 40.15
C GLN A 173 -10.84 20.14 40.47
N ILE A 174 -10.86 21.10 39.54
CA ILE A 174 -11.68 22.31 39.66
C ILE A 174 -13.15 21.92 39.79
N GLY A 175 -13.64 21.04 38.91
CA GLY A 175 -15.02 20.54 38.93
C GLY A 175 -15.42 19.93 40.27
N LEU A 176 -14.56 19.10 40.86
CA LEU A 176 -14.78 18.51 42.18
C LEU A 176 -14.88 19.58 43.29
N ARG A 177 -13.97 20.57 43.29
CA ARG A 177 -14.00 21.66 44.28
C ARG A 177 -15.23 22.54 44.13
N VAL A 178 -15.63 22.88 42.90
CA VAL A 178 -16.86 23.62 42.62
C VAL A 178 -18.07 22.85 43.13
N HIS A 179 -18.17 21.56 42.81
CA HIS A 179 -19.28 20.72 43.25
C HIS A 179 -19.40 20.65 44.77
N LYS A 180 -18.28 20.47 45.47
CA LYS A 180 -18.25 20.51 46.94
C LYS A 180 -18.73 21.85 47.49
N ALA A 181 -18.30 22.98 46.90
CA ALA A 181 -18.71 24.32 47.33
C ALA A 181 -20.21 24.59 47.08
N VAL A 182 -20.76 24.11 45.95
CA VAL A 182 -22.19 24.23 45.64
C VAL A 182 -23.02 23.41 46.63
N LEU A 183 -22.64 22.17 46.92
CA LEU A 183 -23.34 21.31 47.88
C LEU A 183 -23.28 21.85 49.31
N ALA A 184 -22.15 22.41 49.72
CA ALA A 184 -21.99 23.02 51.04
C ALA A 184 -22.74 24.36 51.19
N ARG A 185 -23.32 24.89 50.10
CA ARG A 185 -23.97 26.22 50.05
C ARG A 185 -23.04 27.36 50.49
N THR A 186 -21.72 27.20 50.34
CA THR A 186 -20.69 28.17 50.75
C THR A 186 -20.29 29.13 49.62
N ARG A 187 -21.13 29.24 48.59
CA ARG A 187 -20.81 29.94 47.35
C ARG A 187 -20.93 31.46 47.55
N SER A 188 -19.79 32.15 47.53
CA SER A 188 -19.72 33.61 47.59
C SER A 188 -19.39 34.22 46.21
N PRO A 189 -19.70 35.50 45.96
CA PRO A 189 -19.29 36.17 44.72
C PRO A 189 -17.78 36.15 44.48
N ALA A 190 -16.97 36.24 45.55
CA ALA A 190 -15.52 36.16 45.45
C ALA A 190 -15.06 34.74 45.07
N MET A 191 -15.61 33.70 45.70
CA MET A 191 -15.29 32.31 45.37
C MET A 191 -15.72 31.94 43.94
N THR A 192 -16.88 32.45 43.50
CA THR A 192 -17.37 32.29 42.13
C THR A 192 -16.37 32.87 41.13
N ARG A 193 -15.91 34.12 41.35
CA ARG A 193 -14.90 34.74 40.48
C ARG A 193 -13.60 33.93 40.46
N ASN A 194 -13.07 33.53 41.62
CA ASN A 194 -11.83 32.76 41.68
C ASN A 194 -11.92 31.44 40.88
N PHE A 195 -13.05 30.73 40.94
CA PHE A 195 -13.23 29.51 40.13
C PHE A 195 -13.31 29.80 38.63
N LEU A 196 -13.96 30.90 38.24
CA LEU A 196 -14.04 31.29 36.82
C LEU A 196 -12.68 31.72 36.27
N ASP A 197 -11.88 32.42 37.07
CA ASP A 197 -10.51 32.81 36.71
C ASP A 197 -9.64 31.55 36.54
N GLU A 198 -9.72 30.60 37.47
CA GLU A 198 -8.98 29.33 37.38
C GLU A 198 -9.39 28.48 36.16
N LEU A 199 -10.69 28.45 35.82
CA LEU A 199 -11.18 27.82 34.59
C LEU A 199 -10.66 28.52 33.33
N HIS A 200 -10.65 29.86 33.34
CA HIS A 200 -10.14 30.65 32.22
C HIS A 200 -8.65 30.42 31.99
N ASP A 201 -7.85 30.41 33.06
CA ASP A 201 -6.41 30.18 33.01
C ASP A 201 -6.11 28.77 32.48
N THR A 202 -6.79 27.74 32.99
CA THR A 202 -6.63 26.35 32.54
C THR A 202 -7.01 26.20 31.06
N ASN A 203 -8.12 26.82 30.64
CA ASN A 203 -8.55 26.81 29.24
C ASN A 203 -7.55 27.53 28.31
N SER A 204 -6.93 28.60 28.79
CA SER A 204 -5.95 29.38 28.04
C SER A 204 -4.61 28.63 27.88
N LEU A 205 -4.28 27.73 28.80
CA LEU A 205 -3.13 26.83 28.70
C LEU A 205 -3.37 25.64 27.77
N LEU A 206 -4.61 25.14 27.69
CA LEU A 206 -4.99 24.02 26.81
C LEU A 206 -5.00 24.41 25.33
N THR A 207 -5.52 25.60 25.01
CA THR A 207 -5.76 26.01 23.61
C THR A 207 -4.50 25.96 22.72
N PRO A 208 -3.32 26.45 23.17
CA PRO A 208 -2.09 26.33 22.37
C PRO A 208 -1.66 24.88 22.14
N LEU A 209 -1.86 23.98 23.11
CA LEU A 209 -1.49 22.57 22.97
C LEU A 209 -2.36 21.86 21.92
N GLU A 210 -3.67 22.13 21.94
CA GLU A 210 -4.66 21.64 20.96
C GLU A 210 -4.28 22.11 19.55
N VAL A 211 -3.98 23.41 19.39
CA VAL A 211 -3.55 24.00 18.12
C VAL A 211 -2.24 23.40 17.63
N ASP A 212 -1.24 23.27 18.50
CA ASP A 212 0.07 22.72 18.14
C ASP A 212 0.00 21.23 17.80
N PHE A 213 -0.88 20.47 18.47
CA PHE A 213 -1.14 19.06 18.16
C PHE A 213 -1.68 18.92 16.74
N SER A 214 -2.76 19.64 16.43
CA SER A 214 -3.40 19.61 15.11
C SER A 214 -2.48 20.16 14.01
N ALA A 215 -1.69 21.20 14.31
CA ALA A 215 -0.68 21.72 13.38
C ALA A 215 0.42 20.69 13.09
N THR A 216 0.88 19.95 14.11
CA THR A 216 1.91 18.91 13.98
C THR A 216 1.42 17.75 13.12
N LEU A 217 0.23 17.21 13.41
CA LEU A 217 -0.36 16.15 12.60
C LEU A 217 -0.70 16.61 11.17
N GLY A 218 -1.16 17.85 11.00
CA GLY A 218 -1.39 18.43 9.68
C GLY A 218 -0.10 18.49 8.83
N LYS A 219 1.05 18.80 9.45
CA LYS A 219 2.37 18.74 8.78
C LYS A 219 2.73 17.30 8.41
N VAL A 220 2.52 16.33 9.31
CA VAL A 220 2.75 14.90 9.05
C VAL A 220 1.91 14.41 7.88
N ALA A 221 0.60 14.68 7.88
CA ALA A 221 -0.31 14.27 6.81
C ALA A 221 0.13 14.81 5.44
N ARG A 222 0.56 16.08 5.37
CA ARG A 222 1.08 16.68 4.14
C ARG A 222 2.39 16.04 3.69
N LYS A 223 3.32 15.77 4.61
CA LYS A 223 4.58 15.07 4.31
C LYS A 223 4.32 13.64 3.79
N VAL A 224 3.47 12.87 4.48
CA VAL A 224 3.09 11.51 4.08
C VAL A 224 2.45 11.51 2.70
N LYS A 225 1.56 12.47 2.40
CA LYS A 225 0.99 12.64 1.06
C LYS A 225 2.07 12.86 0.00
N THR A 226 2.97 13.81 0.21
CA THR A 226 4.04 14.12 -0.77
C THR A 226 4.97 12.93 -0.98
N LEU A 227 5.40 12.28 0.10
CA LEU A 227 6.28 11.12 0.03
C LEU A 227 5.60 9.92 -0.66
N THR A 228 4.33 9.68 -0.37
CA THR A 228 3.52 8.64 -1.04
C THR A 228 3.47 8.87 -2.54
N VAL A 229 3.16 10.11 -2.98
CA VAL A 229 3.08 10.43 -4.41
C VAL A 229 4.45 10.25 -5.08
N LEU A 230 5.53 10.69 -4.45
CA LEU A 230 6.88 10.49 -4.98
C LEU A 230 7.24 9.00 -5.08
N ALA A 231 6.95 8.23 -4.04
CA ALA A 231 7.19 6.79 -4.00
C ALA A 231 6.38 6.06 -5.08
N MET A 232 5.14 6.46 -5.33
CA MET A 232 4.33 5.95 -6.45
C MET A 232 4.96 6.28 -7.80
N LEU A 233 5.38 7.53 -8.03
CA LEU A 233 6.00 7.93 -9.30
C LEU A 233 7.29 7.14 -9.59
N VAL A 234 8.12 6.97 -8.56
CA VAL A 234 9.34 6.15 -8.65
C VAL A 234 8.98 4.69 -8.89
N GLY A 235 8.03 4.13 -8.14
CA GLY A 235 7.57 2.75 -8.30
C GLY A 235 7.04 2.46 -9.69
N VAL A 236 6.14 3.31 -10.21
CA VAL A 236 5.60 3.20 -11.58
C VAL A 236 6.73 3.30 -12.60
N SER A 237 7.65 4.25 -12.44
CA SER A 237 8.77 4.45 -13.36
C SER A 237 9.73 3.25 -13.38
N LEU A 238 10.04 2.66 -12.22
CA LEU A 238 10.84 1.44 -12.11
C LEU A 238 10.14 0.24 -12.76
N LEU A 239 8.84 0.08 -12.53
CA LEU A 239 8.07 -1.03 -13.09
C LEU A 239 7.94 -0.90 -14.62
N LEU A 240 7.67 0.30 -15.13
CA LEU A 240 7.63 0.57 -16.59
C LEU A 240 9.00 0.38 -17.24
N SER A 241 10.07 0.85 -16.60
CA SER A 241 11.44 0.66 -17.08
C SER A 241 11.82 -0.82 -17.11
N GLY A 242 11.46 -1.56 -16.06
CA GLY A 242 11.65 -3.01 -15.99
C GLY A 242 10.88 -3.75 -17.08
N ALA A 243 9.60 -3.42 -17.28
CA ALA A 243 8.77 -3.98 -18.35
C ALA A 243 9.35 -3.65 -19.73
N TYR A 244 9.85 -2.44 -19.92
CA TYR A 244 10.47 -2.00 -21.16
C TYR A 244 11.76 -2.76 -21.48
N VAL A 245 12.68 -2.87 -20.51
CA VAL A 245 13.94 -3.64 -20.66
C VAL A 245 13.63 -5.11 -20.91
N PHE A 246 12.66 -5.68 -20.20
CA PHE A 246 12.23 -7.06 -20.39
C PHE A 246 11.64 -7.29 -21.78
N SER A 247 10.76 -6.40 -22.24
CA SER A 247 10.18 -6.43 -23.58
C SER A 247 11.27 -6.37 -24.66
N ARG A 248 12.22 -5.41 -24.57
CA ARG A 248 13.35 -5.33 -25.50
C ARG A 248 14.17 -6.63 -25.52
N ARG A 249 14.46 -7.21 -24.36
CA ARG A 249 15.20 -8.49 -24.26
C ARG A 249 14.45 -9.64 -24.93
N ILE A 250 13.13 -9.68 -24.83
CA ILE A 250 12.30 -10.69 -25.50
C ILE A 250 12.31 -10.49 -27.00
N VAL A 251 12.10 -9.26 -27.49
CA VAL A 251 12.08 -8.94 -28.92
C VAL A 251 13.40 -9.30 -29.57
N ARG A 252 14.54 -8.89 -28.98
CA ARG A 252 15.86 -9.24 -29.50
C ARG A 252 16.10 -10.76 -29.57
N LYS A 253 15.66 -11.50 -28.55
CA LYS A 253 15.73 -12.97 -28.57
C LYS A 253 14.78 -13.61 -29.59
N ASN A 254 13.71 -12.93 -29.99
CA ASN A 254 12.84 -13.40 -31.08
C ASN A 254 13.53 -13.19 -32.42
N GLU A 255 14.08 -12.00 -32.67
CA GLU A 255 14.80 -11.69 -33.91
C GLU A 255 15.96 -12.67 -34.14
N GLU A 256 16.78 -12.93 -33.12
CA GLU A 256 17.87 -13.92 -33.20
C GLU A 256 17.35 -15.34 -33.53
N ALA A 257 16.20 -15.74 -32.97
CA ALA A 257 15.61 -17.05 -33.24
C ALA A 257 14.99 -17.14 -34.64
N GLU A 258 14.41 -16.05 -35.16
CA GLU A 258 13.89 -15.97 -36.52
C GLU A 258 15.01 -16.02 -37.55
N HIS A 259 16.10 -15.29 -37.34
CA HIS A 259 17.28 -15.34 -38.20
C HIS A 259 17.87 -16.75 -38.29
N LEU A 260 18.02 -17.46 -37.16
CA LEU A 260 18.51 -18.84 -37.15
C LEU A 260 17.60 -19.81 -37.92
N LEU A 261 16.27 -19.60 -37.87
CA LEU A 261 15.32 -20.41 -38.62
C LEU A 261 15.39 -20.12 -40.13
N LEU A 262 15.54 -18.85 -40.51
CA LEU A 262 15.69 -18.44 -41.90
C LEU A 262 17.00 -18.97 -42.49
N ASP A 263 18.12 -18.85 -41.77
CA ASP A 263 19.42 -19.37 -42.21
C ASP A 263 19.40 -20.89 -42.37
N SER A 264 18.84 -21.62 -41.40
CA SER A 264 18.69 -23.07 -41.50
C SER A 264 17.80 -23.49 -42.67
N ARG A 265 16.71 -22.75 -42.94
CA ARG A 265 15.84 -22.99 -44.09
C ARG A 265 16.57 -22.76 -45.41
N ASN A 266 17.31 -21.66 -45.52
CA ASN A 266 18.08 -21.32 -46.72
C ASN A 266 19.17 -22.36 -47.00
N GLN A 267 19.89 -22.81 -45.95
CA GLN A 267 20.87 -23.89 -46.07
C GLN A 267 20.24 -25.19 -46.55
N LEU A 268 19.09 -25.59 -45.98
CA LEU A 268 18.39 -26.80 -46.41
C LEU A 268 17.92 -26.68 -47.86
N GLN A 269 17.34 -25.54 -48.26
CA GLN A 269 16.92 -25.30 -49.64
C GLN A 269 18.11 -25.39 -50.62
N HIS A 270 19.24 -24.79 -50.28
CA HIS A 270 20.44 -24.82 -51.10
C HIS A 270 21.00 -26.25 -51.27
N VAL A 271 21.00 -27.05 -50.19
CA VAL A 271 21.39 -28.47 -50.26
C VAL A 271 20.41 -29.28 -51.10
N LEU A 272 19.10 -29.04 -50.95
CA LEU A 272 18.07 -29.75 -51.71
C LEU A 272 18.10 -29.44 -53.21
N GLN A 273 18.41 -28.19 -53.58
CA GLN A 273 18.54 -27.75 -54.97
C GLN A 273 19.82 -28.28 -55.64
N LEU A 274 20.95 -28.28 -54.94
CA LEU A 274 22.23 -28.78 -55.48
C LEU A 274 22.37 -30.31 -55.44
N ALA A 275 21.38 -31.02 -54.90
CA ALA A 275 21.40 -32.46 -54.86
C ALA A 275 21.34 -33.04 -56.28
N PRO A 276 22.29 -33.90 -56.69
CA PRO A 276 22.37 -34.42 -58.06
C PRO A 276 21.30 -35.47 -58.40
N LEU A 277 20.33 -35.70 -57.51
CA LEU A 277 19.29 -36.72 -57.63
C LEU A 277 17.91 -36.06 -57.45
N SER A 278 16.92 -36.61 -58.15
CA SER A 278 15.51 -36.24 -58.01
C SER A 278 15.00 -36.56 -56.61
N MET A 279 14.57 -35.53 -55.88
CA MET A 279 14.05 -35.67 -54.51
C MET A 279 12.64 -35.10 -54.37
N PHE A 280 11.81 -35.84 -53.64
CA PHE A 280 10.48 -35.44 -53.20
C PHE A 280 10.40 -35.50 -51.68
N ILE A 281 9.82 -34.48 -51.04
CA ILE A 281 9.51 -34.49 -49.61
C ILE A 281 8.00 -34.58 -49.48
N ALA A 282 7.50 -35.69 -48.95
CA ALA A 282 6.08 -35.88 -48.65
C ALA A 282 5.79 -35.62 -47.17
N ARG A 283 4.62 -35.07 -46.88
CA ARG A 283 4.14 -34.85 -45.51
C ARG A 283 3.70 -36.18 -44.91
N ALA A 284 4.26 -36.54 -43.77
CA ALA A 284 4.05 -37.85 -43.14
C ALA A 284 2.58 -38.17 -42.75
N GLY A 285 1.67 -37.20 -42.78
CA GLY A 285 0.25 -37.41 -42.42
C GLY A 285 -0.66 -37.78 -43.58
N ASP A 286 -0.49 -37.12 -44.74
CA ASP A 286 -1.38 -37.24 -45.90
C ASP A 286 -0.63 -37.69 -47.18
N ASN A 287 0.68 -37.95 -47.07
CA ASN A 287 1.60 -38.22 -48.17
C ASN A 287 1.56 -37.17 -49.30
N ALA A 288 1.03 -35.98 -49.03
CA ALA A 288 1.05 -34.90 -50.01
C ALA A 288 2.51 -34.46 -50.24
N ILE A 289 2.90 -34.34 -51.50
CA ILE A 289 4.22 -33.82 -51.87
C ILE A 289 4.26 -32.34 -51.47
N VAL A 290 5.17 -32.02 -50.56
CA VAL A 290 5.37 -30.66 -50.03
C VAL A 290 6.52 -29.96 -50.75
N TYR A 291 7.42 -30.72 -51.35
CA TYR A 291 8.57 -30.19 -52.07
C TYR A 291 9.08 -31.19 -53.12
N ALA A 292 9.47 -30.68 -54.28
CA ALA A 292 10.22 -31.40 -55.32
C ALA A 292 11.37 -30.49 -55.79
N ASN A 293 12.57 -31.05 -55.98
CA ASN A 293 13.68 -30.27 -56.54
C ASN A 293 13.63 -30.24 -58.08
N ASP A 294 14.40 -29.34 -58.70
CA ASP A 294 14.35 -29.09 -60.15
C ASP A 294 14.66 -30.36 -60.97
N HIS A 295 15.56 -31.20 -60.47
CA HIS A 295 15.86 -32.50 -61.08
C HIS A 295 14.63 -33.44 -61.08
N ALA A 296 13.86 -33.48 -59.99
CA ALA A 296 12.63 -34.26 -59.91
C ALA A 296 11.54 -33.73 -60.83
N LEU A 297 11.37 -32.40 -60.90
CA LEU A 297 10.40 -31.77 -61.80
C LEU A 297 10.76 -32.05 -63.27
N ALA A 298 12.04 -31.94 -63.63
CA ALA A 298 12.53 -32.21 -64.98
C ALA A 298 12.42 -33.70 -65.37
N GLN A 299 12.71 -34.61 -64.45
CA GLN A 299 12.66 -36.06 -64.71
C GLN A 299 11.23 -36.57 -64.87
N PHE A 300 10.28 -36.06 -64.08
CA PHE A 300 8.90 -36.56 -64.06
C PHE A 300 7.92 -35.70 -64.87
N LYS A 301 8.37 -34.63 -65.53
CA LYS A 301 7.56 -33.69 -66.35
C LYS A 301 6.33 -33.17 -65.59
N ILE A 302 6.54 -32.85 -64.32
CA ILE A 302 5.51 -32.29 -63.45
C ILE A 302 5.65 -30.77 -63.59
N GLU A 303 4.73 -30.13 -64.32
CA GLU A 303 4.56 -28.67 -64.34
C GLU A 303 3.77 -28.21 -63.10
#